data_AF-A0A8T1S0C3-F1
#
_entry.id   AF-A0A8T1S0C3-F1
#
_cell.length_a   1.000
_cell.length_b   1.000
_cell.length_c   1.000
_cell.angle_alpha   90.00
_cell.angle_beta   90.00
_cell.angle_gamma   90.00
#
_symmetry.space_group_name_H-M   'P 1'
#
loop_
_entity.id
_entity.type
_entity.pdbx_description
1 polymer ?
#
loop_
_entity_poly.entity_id
_entity_poly.type
_entity_poly.pdbx_seq_one_letter_code
_entity_poly.pdbx_strand_id
1 'polypeptide(L)'
;DLTLKLCLIRSVCMISQAIYNSAQSDAFVFSRKAELLAQMMEFIKTEPLDVLRTPIRQRAMISCTYLVTLEPPLSEPETVELIDTCLSSVLALPPLDVLKERDGHVPDAPNKEPLYHDTVSALKDLLKSLLQKELTPHGLQSMFEHLGPWIRSSKEHERERAVEVGATLLEFYRDKLNVSTVVPFYNLGVLVALFSPRCSDSLASIRLRAVDCAYYLLYIQLCYE
;
A
#
# COMPACT_ATOMS: atom_id res chain seq x y z
N ASP A 1 26.33 0.97 2.34
CA ASP A 1 26.49 1.94 1.24
C ASP A 1 25.13 2.20 0.59
N LEU A 2 24.69 3.47 0.55
CA LEU A 2 23.40 3.88 -0.02
C LEU A 2 23.35 3.67 -1.54
N THR A 3 24.44 3.97 -2.25
CA THR A 3 24.52 3.86 -3.71
C THR A 3 24.33 2.41 -4.14
N LEU A 4 25.01 1.48 -3.46
CA LEU A 4 24.89 0.05 -3.73
C LEU A 4 23.45 -0.46 -3.54
N LYS A 5 22.79 -0.06 -2.44
CA LYS A 5 21.37 -0.40 -2.19
C LYS A 5 20.49 0.10 -3.33
N LEU A 6 20.63 1.37 -3.72
CA LEU A 6 19.82 1.97 -4.79
C LEU A 6 20.08 1.34 -6.16
N CYS A 7 21.32 0.97 -6.47
CA CYS A 7 21.67 0.24 -7.69
C CYS A 7 21.00 -1.14 -7.72
N LEU A 8 21.07 -1.89 -6.62
CA LEU A 8 20.41 -3.20 -6.52
C LEU A 8 18.89 -3.08 -6.70
N ILE A 9 18.25 -2.16 -5.97
CA ILE A 9 16.80 -1.92 -6.06
C ILE A 9 16.42 -1.60 -7.51
N ARG A 10 17.18 -0.71 -8.19
CA ARG A 10 16.92 -0.33 -9.58
C ARG A 10 17.04 -1.53 -10.52
N SER A 11 18.10 -2.33 -10.38
CA SER A 11 18.29 -3.53 -11.22
C SER A 11 17.15 -4.53 -11.05
N VAL A 12 16.74 -4.79 -9.81
CA VAL A 12 15.60 -5.67 -9.51
C VAL A 12 14.31 -5.13 -10.12
N CYS A 13 14.05 -3.82 -9.99
CA CYS A 13 12.89 -3.17 -10.60
C CYS A 13 12.88 -3.35 -12.11
N MET A 14 14.00 -3.05 -12.78
CA MET A 14 14.08 -3.12 -14.25
C MET A 14 13.91 -4.55 -14.76
N ILE A 15 14.53 -5.54 -14.11
CA ILE A 15 14.37 -6.95 -14.47
C ILE A 15 12.91 -7.38 -14.28
N SER A 16 12.31 -7.07 -13.13
CA SER A 16 10.94 -7.47 -12.82
C SER A 16 9.93 -6.83 -13.79
N GLN A 17 10.14 -5.56 -14.13
CA GLN A 17 9.30 -4.84 -15.10
C GLN A 17 9.47 -5.39 -16.52
N ALA A 18 10.68 -5.76 -16.93
CA ALA A 18 10.93 -6.37 -18.23
C ALA A 18 10.23 -7.74 -18.36
N ILE A 19 10.25 -8.55 -17.30
CA ILE A 19 9.52 -9.84 -17.26
C ILE A 19 8.01 -9.58 -17.30
N TYR A 20 7.50 -8.66 -16.48
CA TYR A 20 6.08 -8.31 -16.41
C TYR A 20 5.52 -7.87 -17.77
N ASN A 21 6.27 -7.05 -18.51
CA ASN A 21 5.86 -6.57 -19.84
C ASN A 21 6.11 -7.58 -20.98
N SER A 22 6.68 -8.75 -20.69
CA SER A 22 6.96 -9.76 -21.70
C SER A 22 5.69 -10.54 -22.05
N ALA A 23 5.55 -10.95 -23.32
CA ALA A 23 4.40 -11.75 -23.77
C ALA A 23 4.32 -13.16 -23.14
N GLN A 24 5.35 -13.57 -22.39
CA GLN A 24 5.46 -14.86 -21.72
C GLN A 24 5.65 -14.70 -20.20
N SER A 25 5.20 -13.58 -19.62
CA SER A 25 5.33 -13.28 -18.20
C SER A 25 4.82 -14.42 -17.31
N ASP A 26 3.66 -14.99 -17.66
CA ASP A 26 3.02 -16.09 -16.93
C ASP A 26 3.75 -17.44 -17.07
N ALA A 27 4.59 -17.60 -18.10
CA ALA A 27 5.39 -18.80 -18.31
C ALA A 27 6.79 -18.70 -17.68
N PHE A 28 7.24 -17.49 -17.32
CA PHE A 28 8.54 -17.27 -16.73
C PHE A 28 8.51 -17.46 -15.22
N VAL A 29 9.17 -18.51 -14.74
CA VAL A 29 9.35 -18.75 -13.31
C VAL A 29 10.58 -17.99 -12.81
N PHE A 30 10.35 -16.95 -12.00
CA PHE A 30 11.44 -16.18 -11.42
C PHE A 30 11.96 -16.86 -10.14
N SER A 31 12.84 -17.86 -10.30
CA SER A 31 13.26 -18.75 -9.19
C SER A 31 13.82 -18.07 -7.94
N ARG A 32 14.40 -16.87 -8.07
CA ARG A 32 15.00 -16.11 -6.95
C ARG A 32 14.12 -14.97 -6.44
N LYS A 33 12.84 -14.95 -6.82
CA LYS A 33 11.88 -13.90 -6.48
C LYS A 33 11.75 -13.68 -4.97
N ALA A 34 11.60 -14.75 -4.19
CA ALA A 34 11.44 -14.68 -2.74
C ALA A 34 12.64 -14.01 -2.07
N GLU A 35 13.86 -14.33 -2.51
CA GLU A 35 15.08 -13.73 -1.94
C GLU A 35 15.23 -12.25 -2.30
N LEU A 36 14.88 -11.88 -3.53
CA LEU A 36 14.87 -10.48 -3.93
C LEU A 36 13.80 -9.69 -3.17
N LEU A 37 12.61 -10.27 -2.95
CA LEU A 37 11.55 -9.67 -2.15
C LEU A 37 12.01 -9.48 -0.70
N ALA A 38 12.58 -10.52 -0.08
CA ALA A 38 13.14 -10.45 1.28
C ALA A 38 14.21 -9.35 1.38
N GLN A 39 15.06 -9.20 0.36
CA GLN A 39 16.06 -8.13 0.33
C GLN A 39 15.43 -6.73 0.22
N MET A 40 14.33 -6.56 -0.54
CA MET A 40 13.59 -5.30 -0.60
C MET A 40 12.94 -4.98 0.75
N MET A 41 12.33 -5.98 1.41
CA MET A 41 11.74 -5.83 2.74
C MET A 41 12.80 -5.44 3.78
N GLU A 42 13.97 -6.06 3.75
CA GLU A 42 15.07 -5.70 4.65
C GLU A 42 15.53 -4.24 4.45
N PHE A 43 15.58 -3.77 3.20
CA PHE A 43 15.87 -2.36 2.93
C PHE A 43 14.80 -1.41 3.50
N ILE A 44 13.53 -1.79 3.47
CA ILE A 44 12.44 -1.00 4.08
C ILE A 44 12.56 -1.00 5.60
N LYS A 45 12.79 -2.16 6.22
CA LYS A 45 12.88 -2.34 7.68
C LYS A 45 14.08 -1.62 8.28
N THR A 46 15.18 -1.50 7.54
CA THR A 46 16.40 -0.82 8.01
C THR A 46 16.31 0.71 7.99
N GLU A 47 15.31 1.30 7.31
CA GLU A 47 15.10 2.75 7.32
C GLU A 47 14.37 3.20 8.60
N PRO A 48 14.73 4.35 9.22
CA PRO A 48 14.12 4.82 10.49
C PRO A 48 12.63 5.17 10.38
N LEU A 49 11.76 4.58 11.19
CA LEU A 49 10.29 4.74 11.08
C LEU A 49 9.79 6.18 11.27
N ASP A 50 10.57 7.03 11.95
CA ASP A 50 10.22 8.39 12.30
C ASP A 50 10.74 9.45 11.31
N VAL A 51 11.48 9.05 10.26
CA VAL A 51 11.97 9.99 9.25
C VAL A 51 12.15 9.31 7.89
N LEU A 52 11.77 10.01 6.82
CA LEU A 52 12.01 9.59 5.44
C LEU A 52 13.15 10.43 4.84
N ARG A 53 14.35 9.85 4.77
CA ARG A 53 15.55 10.56 4.28
C ARG A 53 15.98 10.12 2.89
N THR A 54 15.73 8.87 2.53
CA THR A 54 16.22 8.27 1.28
C THR A 54 15.06 7.72 0.47
N PRO A 55 15.21 7.56 -0.86
CA PRO A 55 14.20 6.95 -1.71
C PRO A 55 14.18 5.41 -1.59
N ILE A 56 14.83 4.82 -0.57
CA ILE A 56 14.92 3.36 -0.42
C ILE A 56 13.52 2.76 -0.26
N ARG A 57 12.69 3.28 0.67
CA ARG A 57 11.33 2.75 0.89
C ARG A 57 10.49 2.81 -0.39
N GLN A 58 10.43 4.00 -0.98
CA GLN A 58 9.72 4.26 -2.23
C GLN A 58 10.14 3.26 -3.33
N ARG A 59 11.44 3.19 -3.65
CA ARG A 59 11.92 2.38 -4.76
C ARG A 59 11.82 0.89 -4.48
N ALA A 60 12.02 0.46 -3.23
CA ALA A 60 11.82 -0.93 -2.83
C ALA A 60 10.36 -1.35 -3.01
N MET A 61 9.39 -0.51 -2.60
CA MET A 61 7.96 -0.78 -2.81
C MET A 61 7.57 -0.82 -4.29
N ILE A 62 8.15 0.05 -5.13
CA ILE A 62 7.97 -0.01 -6.59
C ILE A 62 8.49 -1.35 -7.13
N SER A 63 9.69 -1.79 -6.70
CA SER A 63 10.21 -3.11 -7.08
C SER A 63 9.28 -4.24 -6.63
N CYS A 64 8.79 -4.19 -5.38
CA CYS A 64 7.84 -5.16 -4.86
C CYS A 64 6.55 -5.21 -5.70
N THR A 65 6.06 -4.05 -6.17
CA THR A 65 4.84 -3.95 -6.99
C THR A 65 4.93 -4.82 -8.23
N TYR A 66 6.09 -4.87 -8.89
CA TYR A 66 6.34 -5.76 -10.01
C TYR A 66 6.61 -7.19 -9.55
N LEU A 67 7.44 -7.41 -8.53
CA LEU A 67 7.77 -8.76 -8.04
C LEU A 67 6.53 -9.57 -7.63
N VAL A 68 5.56 -8.96 -6.95
CA VAL A 68 4.35 -9.67 -6.51
C VAL A 68 3.49 -10.14 -7.69
N THR A 69 3.66 -9.54 -8.88
CA THR A 69 2.94 -9.96 -10.08
C THR A 69 3.51 -11.19 -10.77
N LEU A 70 4.77 -11.52 -10.52
CA LEU A 70 5.52 -12.57 -11.24
C LEU A 70 5.36 -13.95 -10.60
N GLU A 71 5.49 -15.00 -11.41
CA GLU A 71 5.50 -16.39 -10.97
C GLU A 71 6.83 -16.79 -10.31
N PRO A 72 6.83 -17.65 -9.27
CA PRO A 72 5.66 -18.29 -8.61
C PRO A 72 4.92 -17.31 -7.68
N PRO A 73 3.63 -17.48 -7.33
CA PRO A 73 2.94 -16.60 -6.39
C PRO A 73 3.62 -16.58 -5.02
N LEU A 74 3.43 -15.48 -4.27
CA LEU A 74 3.88 -15.43 -2.88
C LEU A 74 3.04 -16.36 -2.02
N SER A 75 3.66 -16.95 -1.01
CA SER A 75 2.92 -17.60 0.06
C SER A 75 2.14 -16.56 0.89
N GLU A 76 1.11 -17.03 1.58
CA GLU A 76 0.33 -16.21 2.51
C GLU A 76 1.22 -15.50 3.57
N PRO A 77 2.15 -16.16 4.28
CA PRO A 77 3.00 -15.48 5.25
C PRO A 77 3.91 -14.42 4.63
N GLU A 78 4.46 -14.66 3.43
CA GLU A 78 5.26 -13.64 2.72
C GLU A 78 4.41 -12.42 2.34
N THR A 79 3.15 -12.64 1.95
CA THR A 79 2.21 -11.58 1.59
C THR A 79 1.85 -10.73 2.81
N VAL A 80 1.50 -11.38 3.93
CA VAL A 80 1.21 -10.73 5.21
C VAL A 80 2.40 -9.89 5.68
N GLU A 81 3.60 -10.47 5.70
CA GLU A 81 4.81 -9.78 6.14
C GLU A 81 5.10 -8.54 5.28
N LEU A 82 4.94 -8.67 3.96
CA LEU A 82 5.13 -7.56 3.02
C LEU A 82 4.14 -6.42 3.30
N ILE A 83 2.85 -6.73 3.42
CA ILE A 83 1.80 -5.74 3.68
C ILE A 83 2.08 -5.01 4.99
N ASP A 84 2.27 -5.75 6.08
CA ASP A 84 2.46 -5.16 7.42
C ASP A 84 3.75 -4.33 7.50
N THR A 85 4.83 -4.79 6.87
CA THR A 85 6.10 -4.05 6.79
C THR A 85 5.91 -2.73 6.03
N CYS A 86 5.27 -2.77 4.87
CA CYS A 86 5.07 -1.59 4.04
C CYS A 86 4.12 -0.59 4.71
N LEU A 87 2.97 -1.05 5.25
CA LEU A 87 2.04 -0.21 6.00
C LEU A 87 2.75 0.46 7.19
N SER A 88 3.44 -0.30 8.02
CA SER A 88 4.15 0.23 9.19
C SER A 88 5.22 1.25 8.82
N SER A 89 5.94 1.02 7.73
CA SER A 89 7.01 1.91 7.29
C SER A 89 6.53 3.26 6.73
N VAL A 90 5.25 3.38 6.38
CA VAL A 90 4.71 4.57 5.71
C VAL A 90 3.63 5.24 6.54
N LEU A 91 2.71 4.49 7.13
CA LEU A 91 1.60 5.04 7.91
C LEU A 91 2.06 5.60 9.27
N ALA A 92 3.17 5.09 9.83
CA ALA A 92 3.74 5.59 11.08
C ALA A 92 4.63 6.85 10.92
N LEU A 93 4.97 7.25 9.69
CA LEU A 93 5.82 8.44 9.46
C LEU A 93 5.16 9.68 10.10
N PRO A 94 5.91 10.63 10.69
CA PRO A 94 5.31 11.85 11.19
C PRO A 94 4.71 12.72 10.05
N PRO A 95 3.80 13.66 10.38
CA PRO A 95 3.30 14.66 9.43
C PRO A 95 4.45 15.50 8.84
N LEU A 96 4.28 15.96 7.61
CA LEU A 96 5.25 16.82 6.92
C LEU A 96 5.55 18.10 7.72
N ASP A 97 4.56 18.69 8.37
CA ASP A 97 4.73 19.92 9.15
C ASP A 97 5.66 19.72 10.35
N VAL A 98 5.51 18.60 11.05
CA VAL A 98 6.40 18.21 12.16
C VAL A 98 7.83 17.94 11.67
N LEU A 99 7.99 17.40 10.46
CA LEU A 99 9.30 17.20 9.85
C LEU A 99 9.98 18.52 9.50
N LYS A 100 9.23 19.51 8.99
CA LYS A 100 9.73 20.85 8.69
C LYS A 100 10.21 21.58 9.95
N GLU A 101 9.47 21.45 11.06
CA GLU A 101 9.85 22.03 12.34
C GLU A 101 11.15 21.41 12.91
N ARG A 102 11.31 20.09 12.76
CA ARG A 102 12.50 19.36 13.25
C ARG A 102 13.78 19.65 12.48
N ASP A 103 13.68 19.92 11.19
CA ASP A 103 14.86 20.24 10.37
C ASP A 103 15.40 21.65 10.65
N GLY A 104 14.63 22.52 11.32
CA GLY A 104 14.97 23.93 11.48
C GLY A 104 14.99 24.68 10.13
N HIS A 105 15.10 26.01 10.17
CA HIS A 105 15.37 26.82 8.97
C HIS A 105 16.82 26.61 8.51
N VAL A 106 17.20 25.37 8.15
CA VAL A 106 18.46 25.09 7.47
C VAL A 106 18.29 25.59 6.04
N PRO A 107 19.01 26.67 5.64
CA PRO A 107 19.03 27.07 4.24
C PRO A 107 19.59 25.89 3.44
N ASP A 108 18.91 25.49 2.37
CA ASP A 108 19.25 24.37 1.47
C ASP A 108 18.90 22.94 1.94
N ALA A 109 18.03 22.76 2.94
CA ALA A 109 17.47 21.42 3.19
C ALA A 109 16.66 20.93 1.95
N PRO A 110 16.94 19.73 1.41
CA PRO A 110 16.22 19.23 0.24
C PRO A 110 14.72 19.08 0.55
N ASN A 111 13.86 19.52 -0.37
CA ASN A 111 12.41 19.39 -0.20
C ASN A 111 12.05 17.90 -0.07
N LYS A 112 11.56 17.50 1.11
CA LYS A 112 11.16 16.12 1.43
C LYS A 112 9.72 15.80 0.99
N GLU A 113 8.92 16.81 0.62
CA GLU A 113 7.53 16.63 0.23
C GLU A 113 7.34 15.69 -0.97
N PRO A 114 8.11 15.81 -2.08
CA PRO A 114 7.94 14.91 -3.22
C PRO A 114 8.23 13.45 -2.84
N LEU A 115 9.33 13.22 -2.10
CA LEU A 115 9.69 11.88 -1.65
C LEU A 115 8.61 11.27 -0.74
N TYR A 116 8.01 12.07 0.14
CA TYR A 116 6.94 11.62 1.01
C TYR A 116 5.70 11.21 0.21
N HIS A 117 5.23 12.11 -0.66
CA HIS A 117 4.08 11.86 -1.54
C HIS A 117 4.32 10.61 -2.39
N ASP A 118 5.48 10.51 -3.05
CA ASP A 118 5.79 9.39 -3.92
C ASP A 118 5.91 8.07 -3.16
N THR A 119 6.38 8.10 -1.90
CA THR A 119 6.42 6.90 -1.05
C THR A 119 5.03 6.43 -0.68
N VAL A 120 4.11 7.35 -0.38
CA VAL A 120 2.69 7.01 -0.13
C VAL A 120 2.04 6.47 -1.41
N SER A 121 2.35 7.05 -2.58
CA SER A 121 1.87 6.53 -3.87
C SER A 121 2.38 5.11 -4.12
N ALA A 122 3.68 4.86 -3.90
CA ALA A 122 4.28 3.54 -4.07
C ALA A 122 3.63 2.48 -3.15
N LEU A 123 3.26 2.85 -1.91
CA LEU A 123 2.48 1.97 -1.04
C LEU A 123 1.11 1.64 -1.64
N LYS A 124 0.38 2.67 -2.10
CA LYS A 124 -0.96 2.48 -2.70
C LYS A 124 -0.89 1.55 -3.92
N ASP A 125 0.10 1.73 -4.79
CA ASP A 125 0.28 0.94 -5.99
C ASP A 125 0.66 -0.52 -5.68
N LEU A 126 1.51 -0.74 -4.68
CA LEU A 126 1.84 -2.09 -4.19
C LEU A 126 0.59 -2.81 -3.65
N LEU A 127 -0.20 -2.15 -2.80
CA LEU A 127 -1.42 -2.75 -2.22
C LEU A 127 -2.48 -3.04 -3.29
N LYS A 128 -2.62 -2.17 -4.31
CA LYS A 128 -3.48 -2.46 -5.47
C LYS A 128 -2.99 -3.68 -6.26
N SER A 129 -1.68 -3.81 -6.47
CA SER A 129 -1.08 -4.95 -7.18
C SER A 129 -1.35 -6.27 -6.45
N LEU A 130 -1.25 -6.26 -5.11
CA LEU A 130 -1.61 -7.40 -4.27
C LEU A 130 -3.10 -7.72 -4.34
N LEU A 131 -3.98 -6.72 -4.17
CA LEU A 131 -5.43 -6.90 -4.27
C LEU A 131 -5.87 -7.41 -5.65
N GLN A 132 -5.19 -7.01 -6.72
CA GLN A 132 -5.47 -7.47 -8.08
C GLN A 132 -5.28 -8.98 -8.24
N LYS A 133 -4.41 -9.62 -7.44
CA LYS A 133 -4.19 -11.08 -7.47
C LYS A 133 -5.35 -11.85 -6.85
N GLU A 134 -6.05 -11.25 -5.89
CA GLU A 134 -7.24 -11.83 -5.27
C GLU A 134 -8.37 -10.79 -5.25
N LEU A 135 -8.87 -10.45 -6.44
CA LEU A 135 -9.93 -9.45 -6.61
C LEU A 135 -11.32 -10.06 -6.26
N THR A 136 -11.48 -10.45 -5.01
CA THR A 136 -12.67 -11.09 -4.45
C THR A 136 -13.11 -10.39 -3.15
N PRO A 137 -14.33 -10.64 -2.65
CA PRO A 137 -14.76 -10.10 -1.36
C PRO A 137 -13.81 -10.49 -0.22
N HIS A 138 -13.29 -11.72 -0.27
CA HIS A 138 -12.32 -12.24 0.69
C HIS A 138 -10.99 -11.49 0.62
N GLY A 139 -10.37 -11.38 -0.55
CA GLY A 139 -9.10 -10.67 -0.71
C GLY A 139 -9.19 -9.20 -0.31
N LEU A 140 -10.34 -8.55 -0.59
CA LEU A 140 -10.62 -7.20 -0.10
C LEU A 140 -10.68 -7.16 1.44
N GLN A 141 -11.35 -8.12 2.08
CA GLN A 141 -11.39 -8.23 3.54
C GLN A 141 -9.98 -8.35 4.12
N SER A 142 -9.16 -9.24 3.58
CA SER A 142 -7.80 -9.49 4.05
C SER A 142 -6.96 -8.22 4.00
N MET A 143 -7.06 -7.41 2.95
CA MET A 143 -6.38 -6.09 2.92
C MET A 143 -6.81 -5.18 4.08
N PHE A 144 -8.10 -5.17 4.42
CA PHE A 144 -8.64 -4.35 5.51
C PHE A 144 -8.38 -4.91 6.91
N GLU A 145 -8.07 -6.20 7.04
CA GLU A 145 -7.58 -6.77 8.30
C GLU A 145 -6.22 -6.18 8.67
N HIS A 146 -5.32 -6.00 7.71
CA HIS A 146 -4.02 -5.33 7.91
C HIS A 146 -4.14 -3.82 8.08
N LEU A 147 -5.05 -3.16 7.35
CA LEU A 147 -5.24 -1.71 7.43
C LEU A 147 -6.04 -1.27 8.67
N GLY A 148 -6.86 -2.16 9.22
CA GLY A 148 -7.78 -1.89 10.32
C GLY A 148 -7.13 -1.28 11.57
N PRO A 149 -5.98 -1.79 12.08
CA PRO A 149 -5.26 -1.19 13.20
C PRO A 149 -4.92 0.30 12.98
N TRP A 150 -4.55 0.67 11.75
CA TRP A 150 -4.20 2.04 11.39
C TRP A 150 -5.41 2.96 11.29
N ILE A 151 -6.52 2.47 10.72
CA ILE A 151 -7.80 3.19 10.70
C ILE A 151 -8.31 3.47 12.12
N ARG A 152 -8.03 2.56 13.06
CA ARG A 152 -8.39 2.67 14.49
C ARG A 152 -7.35 3.39 15.34
N SER A 153 -6.26 3.89 14.75
CA SER A 153 -5.16 4.49 15.52
C SER A 153 -5.61 5.70 16.36
N SER A 154 -5.00 5.91 17.52
CA SER A 154 -5.21 7.13 18.31
C SER A 154 -4.56 8.36 17.67
N LYS A 155 -3.58 8.19 16.77
CA LYS A 155 -2.86 9.27 16.12
C LYS A 155 -3.56 9.71 14.84
N GLU A 156 -3.84 11.01 14.73
CA GLU A 156 -4.61 11.57 13.61
C GLU A 156 -3.96 11.30 12.24
N HIS A 157 -2.64 11.50 12.14
CA HIS A 157 -1.90 11.29 10.89
C HIS A 157 -1.84 9.83 10.42
N GLU A 158 -1.88 8.86 11.35
CA GLU A 158 -1.91 7.45 11.01
C GLU A 158 -3.29 7.12 10.42
N ARG A 159 -4.36 7.57 11.10
CA ARG A 159 -5.73 7.41 10.63
C ARG A 159 -5.98 8.07 9.28
N GLU A 160 -5.52 9.30 9.10
CA GLU A 160 -5.72 10.06 7.86
C GLU A 160 -5.16 9.32 6.65
N ARG A 161 -3.91 8.88 6.72
CA ARG A 161 -3.31 8.09 5.64
C ARG A 161 -3.97 6.73 5.47
N ALA A 162 -4.34 6.07 6.57
CA ALA A 162 -4.99 4.76 6.50
C ALA A 162 -6.36 4.83 5.81
N VAL A 163 -7.17 5.83 6.14
CA VAL A 163 -8.47 6.04 5.48
C VAL A 163 -8.30 6.43 4.02
N GLU A 164 -7.31 7.26 3.70
CA GLU A 164 -6.95 7.62 2.33
C GLU A 164 -6.51 6.40 1.49
N VAL A 165 -5.68 5.52 2.04
CA VAL A 165 -5.28 4.24 1.42
C VAL A 165 -6.52 3.34 1.25
N GLY A 166 -7.36 3.23 2.28
CA GLY A 166 -8.58 2.44 2.24
C GLY A 166 -9.55 2.88 1.13
N ALA A 167 -9.79 4.19 1.01
CA ALA A 167 -10.61 4.75 -0.06
C ALA A 167 -10.03 4.45 -1.44
N THR A 168 -8.71 4.55 -1.58
CA THR A 168 -8.00 4.24 -2.83
C THR A 168 -8.14 2.75 -3.22
N LEU A 169 -8.11 1.83 -2.25
CA LEU A 169 -8.28 0.40 -2.50
C LEU A 169 -9.72 0.04 -2.87
N LEU A 170 -10.71 0.64 -2.19
CA LEU A 170 -12.13 0.44 -2.51
C LEU A 170 -12.48 0.97 -3.90
N GLU A 171 -11.95 2.14 -4.25
CA GLU A 171 -12.09 2.70 -5.60
C GLU A 171 -11.49 1.76 -6.65
N PHE A 172 -10.26 1.28 -6.43
CA PHE A 172 -9.61 0.33 -7.34
C PHE A 172 -10.41 -0.97 -7.48
N TYR A 173 -10.90 -1.51 -6.37
CA TYR A 173 -11.71 -2.72 -6.37
C TYR A 173 -12.98 -2.53 -7.20
N ARG A 174 -13.71 -1.44 -6.97
CA ARG A 174 -14.90 -1.05 -7.74
C ARG A 174 -14.60 -0.98 -9.23
N ASP A 175 -13.51 -0.31 -9.61
CA ASP A 175 -13.18 -0.06 -11.02
C ASP A 175 -12.74 -1.32 -11.77
N LYS A 176 -12.20 -2.32 -11.05
CA LYS A 176 -11.74 -3.59 -11.61
C LYS A 176 -12.75 -4.72 -11.47
N LEU A 177 -13.83 -4.49 -10.73
CA LEU A 177 -14.86 -5.48 -10.50
C LEU A 177 -15.49 -5.90 -11.83
N ASN A 178 -15.36 -7.19 -12.17
CA ASN A 178 -16.04 -7.80 -13.30
C ASN A 178 -17.11 -8.76 -12.76
N VAL A 179 -18.37 -8.35 -12.84
CA VAL A 179 -19.52 -9.10 -12.29
C VAL A 179 -19.90 -10.23 -13.23
N SER A 180 -19.02 -11.21 -13.40
CA SER A 180 -19.34 -12.44 -14.15
C SER A 180 -19.75 -13.59 -13.24
N THR A 181 -19.53 -13.47 -11.93
CA THR A 181 -19.80 -14.51 -10.94
C THR A 181 -20.56 -13.92 -9.77
N VAL A 182 -21.78 -14.43 -9.56
CA VAL A 182 -22.68 -14.10 -8.44
C VAL A 182 -22.09 -14.70 -7.17
N VAL A 183 -21.20 -13.96 -6.50
CA VAL A 183 -20.68 -14.30 -5.16
C VAL A 183 -21.20 -13.27 -4.17
N PRO A 184 -21.89 -13.66 -3.09
CA PRO A 184 -22.37 -12.71 -2.10
C PRO A 184 -21.23 -11.92 -1.47
N PHE A 185 -21.36 -10.60 -1.39
CA PHE A 185 -20.44 -9.73 -0.66
C PHE A 185 -20.73 -9.78 0.85
N TYR A 186 -20.35 -10.88 1.50
CA TYR A 186 -20.74 -11.21 2.88
C TYR A 186 -20.10 -10.31 3.96
N ASN A 187 -19.04 -9.59 3.62
CA ASN A 187 -18.21 -8.82 4.54
C ASN A 187 -18.51 -7.32 4.57
N LEU A 188 -19.53 -6.86 3.82
CA LEU A 188 -19.94 -5.45 3.77
C LEU A 188 -20.09 -4.84 5.16
N GLY A 189 -20.84 -5.51 6.04
CA GLY A 189 -21.13 -5.01 7.38
C GLY A 189 -19.87 -4.77 8.22
N VAL A 190 -18.85 -5.62 8.07
CA VAL A 190 -17.57 -5.48 8.77
C VAL A 190 -16.81 -4.25 8.28
N LEU A 191 -16.74 -4.05 6.96
CA LEU A 191 -16.04 -2.92 6.37
C LEU A 191 -16.78 -1.60 6.62
N VAL A 192 -18.11 -1.58 6.55
CA VAL A 192 -18.91 -0.41 6.91
C VAL A 192 -18.72 -0.06 8.39
N ALA A 193 -18.71 -1.06 9.28
CA ALA A 193 -18.43 -0.83 10.70
C ALA A 193 -17.02 -0.29 10.96
N LEU A 194 -16.03 -0.65 10.13
CA LEU A 194 -14.68 -0.12 10.22
C LEU A 194 -14.61 1.38 9.92
N PHE A 195 -15.33 1.85 8.90
CA PHE A 195 -15.31 3.25 8.46
C PHE A 195 -16.35 4.14 9.13
N SER A 196 -17.48 3.60 9.59
CA SER A 196 -18.58 4.39 10.16
C SER A 196 -18.14 5.34 11.28
N PRO A 197 -17.28 4.96 12.25
CA PRO A 197 -16.81 5.89 13.28
C PRO A 197 -15.96 7.04 12.70
N ARG A 198 -15.31 6.84 11.55
CA ARG A 198 -14.46 7.85 10.90
C ARG A 198 -15.27 8.94 10.19
N CYS A 199 -16.55 8.70 9.90
CA CYS A 199 -17.46 9.74 9.40
C CYS A 199 -17.68 10.88 10.41
N SER A 200 -17.33 10.67 11.68
CA SER A 200 -17.38 11.65 12.77
C SER A 200 -16.00 11.96 13.36
N ASP A 201 -14.90 11.71 12.62
CA ASP A 201 -13.53 11.99 13.08
C ASP A 201 -13.29 13.49 13.32
N SER A 202 -12.28 13.83 14.14
CA SER A 202 -11.88 15.22 14.40
C SER A 202 -11.46 15.93 13.12
N LEU A 203 -10.75 15.23 12.24
CA LEU A 203 -10.26 15.78 10.98
C LEU A 203 -11.31 15.72 9.87
N ALA A 204 -11.53 16.86 9.20
CA ALA A 204 -12.48 16.98 8.09
C ALA A 204 -12.09 16.12 6.88
N SER A 205 -10.79 16.02 6.60
CA SER A 205 -10.22 15.16 5.56
C SER A 205 -10.59 13.69 5.79
N ILE A 206 -10.46 13.20 7.03
CA ILE A 206 -10.86 11.84 7.39
C ILE A 206 -12.35 11.63 7.19
N ARG A 207 -13.19 12.56 7.66
CA ARG A 207 -14.65 12.44 7.49
C ARG A 207 -15.05 12.34 6.03
N LEU A 208 -14.47 13.18 5.17
CA LEU A 208 -14.72 13.16 3.73
C LEU A 208 -14.35 11.81 3.12
N ARG A 209 -13.12 11.34 3.34
CA ARG A 209 -12.66 10.06 2.78
C ARG A 209 -13.39 8.86 3.37
N ALA A 210 -13.85 8.93 4.62
CA ALA A 210 -14.68 7.87 5.21
C ALA A 210 -16.07 7.77 4.55
N VAL A 211 -16.65 8.91 4.15
CA VAL A 211 -17.88 8.94 3.35
C VAL A 211 -17.64 8.31 1.97
N ASP A 212 -16.50 8.60 1.32
CA ASP A 212 -16.14 7.93 0.06
C ASP A 212 -16.03 6.42 0.23
N CYS A 213 -15.40 5.94 1.31
CA CYS A 213 -15.32 4.51 1.62
C CYS A 213 -16.71 3.88 1.77
N ALA A 214 -17.61 4.52 2.51
CA ALA A 214 -18.98 4.04 2.67
C ALA A 214 -19.73 4.00 1.34
N TYR A 215 -19.60 5.04 0.52
CA TYR A 215 -20.16 5.10 -0.82
C TYR A 215 -19.64 3.95 -1.70
N TYR A 216 -18.32 3.72 -1.75
CA TYR A 216 -17.74 2.64 -2.55
C TYR A 216 -18.19 1.26 -2.08
N LEU A 217 -18.25 1.02 -0.77
CA LEU A 217 -18.73 -0.24 -0.21
C LEU A 217 -20.19 -0.53 -0.60
N LEU A 218 -21.08 0.47 -0.48
CA LEU A 218 -22.47 0.33 -0.89
C LEU A 218 -22.61 0.13 -2.40
N TYR A 219 -21.79 0.81 -3.20
CA TYR A 219 -21.78 0.62 -4.65
C TYR A 219 -21.31 -0.80 -5.03
N ILE A 220 -20.23 -1.28 -4.41
CA ILE A 220 -19.72 -2.64 -4.62
C ILE A 220 -20.79 -3.68 -4.28
N GLN A 221 -21.53 -3.49 -3.18
CA GLN A 221 -22.65 -4.36 -2.82
C GLN A 221 -23.69 -4.46 -3.94
N LEU A 222 -24.10 -3.32 -4.52
CA LEU A 222 -25.06 -3.29 -5.62
C LEU A 222 -24.56 -4.02 -6.88
N CYS A 223 -23.23 -4.07 -7.09
CA CYS A 223 -22.66 -4.84 -8.18
C CYS A 223 -22.71 -6.35 -7.96
N TYR A 224 -22.92 -6.82 -6.73
CA TYR A 224 -23.02 -8.26 -6.41
C TYR A 224 -24.46 -8.77 -6.27
N GLU A 225 -25.45 -7.88 -6.35
CA GLU A 225 -26.89 -8.16 -6.37
C GLU A 225 -27.42 -8.30 -7.80
#